data_AF-A0A939ZDW6-F1
#
_entry.id   AF-A0A939ZDW6-F1
#
_cell.length_a   1.000
_cell.length_b   1.000
_cell.length_c   1.000
_cell.angle_alpha   90.00
_cell.angle_beta   90.00
_cell.angle_gamma   90.00
#
_symmetry.space_group_name_H-M   'P 1'
#
loop_
_entity.id
_entity.type
_entity.pdbx_description
1 polymer ?
#
loop_
_entity_poly.entity_id
_entity_poly.type
_entity_poly.pdbx_seq_one_letter_code
_entity_poly.pdbx_strand_id
1 'polypeptide(L)'
;MKKIVITRKKKFAGAMMPYWIVYQKTKAEFMSEFGLEGDVCNMSEAGFPIARLDVEELDRIGTRIMNGQTIELELADDISGLFVSTMDGYLSNEINADEYISSEKTVVINTKGGFKDLSHPVIE
;
A
#
# COMPACT_ATOMS: atom_id res chain seq x y z
N MET A 1 -5.03 16.41 -14.50
CA MET A 1 -5.31 15.78 -13.20
C MET A 1 -6.44 14.79 -13.39
N LYS A 2 -6.30 13.59 -12.83
CA LYS A 2 -7.29 12.52 -12.86
C LYS A 2 -7.62 12.05 -11.45
N LYS A 3 -8.83 11.53 -11.26
CA LYS A 3 -9.35 11.15 -9.94
C LYS A 3 -9.47 9.64 -9.82
N ILE A 4 -9.00 9.11 -8.70
CA ILE A 4 -9.14 7.68 -8.37
C ILE A 4 -9.77 7.50 -7.00
N VAL A 5 -10.71 6.56 -6.90
CA VAL A 5 -11.35 6.20 -5.64
C VAL A 5 -10.70 4.92 -5.11
N ILE A 6 -10.27 4.96 -3.85
CA ILE A 6 -9.55 3.86 -3.22
C ILE A 6 -10.24 3.51 -1.90
N THR A 7 -10.56 2.23 -1.71
CA THR A 7 -11.20 1.74 -0.49
C THR A 7 -10.37 0.65 0.15
N ARG A 8 -10.09 0.77 1.45
CA ARG A 8 -9.54 -0.33 2.25
C ARG A 8 -10.66 -1.10 2.91
N LYS A 9 -10.82 -2.38 2.57
CA LYS A 9 -11.83 -3.27 3.17
C LYS A 9 -11.63 -3.38 4.68
N LYS A 10 -12.74 -3.31 5.43
CA LYS A 10 -12.75 -3.51 6.88
C LYS A 10 -12.37 -4.94 7.22
N LYS A 11 -11.26 -5.12 7.94
CA LYS A 11 -10.77 -6.41 8.46
C LYS A 11 -10.36 -6.25 9.92
N PHE A 12 -10.50 -7.31 10.72
CA PHE A 12 -9.96 -7.34 12.09
C PHE A 12 -8.43 -7.44 12.09
N ALA A 13 -7.87 -8.24 11.18
CA ALA A 13 -6.42 -8.27 10.93
C ALA A 13 -5.95 -6.90 10.42
N GLY A 14 -4.93 -6.33 11.07
CA GLY A 14 -4.39 -5.01 10.73
C GLY A 14 -5.33 -3.83 11.00
N ALA A 15 -6.40 -4.00 11.78
CA ALA A 15 -7.42 -2.96 11.99
C ALA A 15 -6.87 -1.65 12.57
N MET A 16 -5.84 -1.73 13.41
CA MET A 16 -5.20 -0.59 14.07
C MET A 16 -4.08 0.03 13.23
N MET A 17 -3.65 -0.65 12.16
CA MET A 17 -2.48 -0.27 11.38
C MET A 17 -2.89 0.50 10.13
N PRO A 18 -2.46 1.75 9.92
CA PRO A 18 -2.60 2.42 8.63
C PRO A 18 -1.81 1.69 7.54
N TYR A 19 -2.25 1.84 6.30
CA TYR A 19 -1.45 1.56 5.11
C TYR A 19 -1.16 2.85 4.35
N TRP A 20 -0.17 2.83 3.46
CA TRP A 20 0.19 3.96 2.61
C TRP A 20 0.01 3.58 1.15
N ILE A 21 -0.73 4.43 0.44
CA ILE A 21 -0.89 4.35 -1.01
C ILE A 21 0.24 5.14 -1.63
N VAL A 22 1.11 4.48 -2.38
CA VAL A 22 2.29 5.07 -3.03
C VAL A 22 2.06 5.13 -4.53
N TYR A 23 2.21 6.33 -5.10
CA TYR A 23 1.93 6.61 -6.51
C TYR A 23 2.90 7.64 -7.13
N GLN A 24 3.82 8.21 -6.34
CA GLN A 24 4.76 9.23 -6.83
C GLN A 24 5.95 8.64 -7.62
N LYS A 25 6.12 7.32 -7.57
CA LYS A 25 7.19 6.56 -8.24
C LYS A 25 6.73 5.13 -8.44
N THR A 26 7.36 4.42 -9.36
CA THR A 26 7.09 2.99 -9.57
C THR A 26 7.54 2.16 -8.36
N LYS A 27 6.99 0.95 -8.21
CA LYS A 27 7.42 0.06 -7.12
C LYS A 27 8.89 -0.31 -7.24
N ALA A 28 9.39 -0.48 -8.46
CA ALA A 28 10.81 -0.78 -8.70
C ALA A 28 11.74 0.36 -8.26
N GLU A 29 11.40 1.61 -8.60
CA GLU A 29 12.16 2.78 -8.16
C GLU A 29 12.12 2.94 -6.64
N PHE A 30 10.95 2.75 -6.03
CA PHE A 30 10.79 2.76 -4.58
C PHE A 30 11.69 1.71 -3.90
N MET A 31 11.66 0.46 -4.38
CA MET A 31 12.47 -0.60 -3.82
C MET A 31 13.96 -0.32 -3.99
N SER A 32 14.38 0.23 -5.14
CA SER A 32 15.77 0.60 -5.37
C SER A 32 16.24 1.73 -4.46
N GLU A 33 15.41 2.75 -4.21
CA GLU A 33 15.75 3.90 -3.36
C GLU A 33 15.96 3.48 -1.90
N PHE A 34 15.14 2.56 -1.40
CA PHE A 34 15.18 2.10 -0.02
C PHE A 34 15.96 0.79 0.17
N GLY A 35 16.60 0.26 -0.88
CA GLY A 35 17.35 -0.99 -0.80
C GLY A 35 16.50 -2.20 -0.40
N LEU A 36 15.24 -2.25 -0.83
CA LEU A 36 14.30 -3.32 -0.47
C LEU A 36 14.46 -4.52 -1.39
N GLU A 37 14.77 -5.68 -0.80
CA GLU A 37 14.74 -6.96 -1.49
C GLU A 37 13.36 -7.61 -1.35
N GLY A 38 12.58 -7.57 -2.42
CA GLY A 38 11.24 -8.17 -2.48
C GLY A 38 10.16 -7.43 -1.67
N ASP A 39 8.95 -7.99 -1.72
CA ASP A 39 7.74 -7.36 -1.18
C ASP A 39 7.52 -7.62 0.31
N VAL A 40 8.17 -8.64 0.85
CA VAL A 40 7.89 -9.21 2.17
C VAL A 40 8.89 -8.71 3.20
N CYS A 41 8.41 -8.37 4.40
CA CYS A 41 9.28 -8.04 5.52
C CYS A 41 9.89 -9.29 6.16
N ASN A 42 11.10 -9.16 6.68
CA ASN A 42 11.67 -10.18 7.56
C ASN A 42 10.92 -10.23 8.89
N MET A 43 10.95 -11.39 9.54
CA MET A 43 10.35 -11.59 10.86
C MET A 43 11.46 -11.71 11.91
N SER A 44 11.26 -11.07 13.06
CA SER A 44 12.08 -11.26 14.25
C SER A 44 11.87 -12.65 14.84
N GLU A 45 12.80 -13.09 15.71
CA GLU A 45 12.67 -14.36 16.45
C GLU A 45 11.40 -14.42 17.30
N ALA A 46 10.88 -13.27 17.73
CA ALA A 46 9.63 -13.14 18.48
C ALA A 46 8.37 -13.14 17.59
N GLY A 47 8.51 -13.28 16.27
CA GLY A 47 7.39 -13.35 15.34
C GLY A 47 6.76 -11.99 14.98
N PHE A 48 7.49 -10.89 15.18
CA PHE A 48 7.08 -9.56 14.72
C PHE A 48 7.78 -9.18 13.41
N PRO A 49 7.11 -8.44 12.51
CA PRO A 49 7.79 -7.89 11.33
C PRO A 49 8.91 -6.93 11.76
N ILE A 50 10.03 -7.00 11.05
CA ILE A 50 11.11 -6.04 11.15
C ILE A 50 10.81 -4.92 10.15
N ALA A 51 10.55 -3.72 10.66
CA ALA A 51 10.29 -2.55 9.84
C ALA A 51 11.46 -2.29 8.89
N ARG A 52 11.14 -2.10 7.60
CA ARG A 52 12.12 -1.79 6.54
C ARG A 52 12.14 -0.30 6.18
N LEU A 53 11.17 0.46 6.69
CA LEU A 53 10.93 1.85 6.36
C LEU A 53 10.47 2.58 7.62
N ASP A 54 10.84 3.86 7.71
CA ASP A 54 10.33 4.74 8.73
C ASP A 54 8.94 5.27 8.34
N VAL A 55 8.09 5.45 9.35
CA VAL A 55 6.73 5.98 9.17
C VAL A 55 6.76 7.39 8.57
N GLU A 56 7.75 8.20 8.92
CA GLU A 56 7.93 9.56 8.39
C GLU A 56 8.23 9.55 6.88
N GLU A 57 9.03 8.58 6.41
CA GLU A 57 9.29 8.40 4.98
C GLU A 57 8.03 7.97 4.25
N LEU A 58 7.26 7.04 4.82
CA LEU A 58 5.98 6.63 4.26
C LEU A 58 4.99 7.81 4.15
N ASP A 59 4.93 8.68 5.16
CA ASP A 59 4.09 9.89 5.14
C ASP A 59 4.52 10.91 4.08
N ARG A 60 5.82 10.97 3.78
CA ARG A 60 6.36 11.88 2.75
C ARG A 60 5.96 11.43 1.34
N ILE A 61 5.92 10.12 1.10
CA ILE A 61 5.83 9.55 -0.26
C ILE A 61 4.48 8.90 -0.59
N GLY A 62 3.60 8.74 0.40
CA GLY A 62 2.32 8.08 0.23
C GLY A 62 1.20 8.69 1.05
N THR A 63 -0.03 8.34 0.69
CA THR A 63 -1.23 8.78 1.40
C THR A 63 -1.73 7.69 2.34
N ARG A 64 -1.91 8.03 3.62
CA ARG A 64 -2.45 7.10 4.62
C ARG A 64 -3.88 6.68 4.31
N ILE A 65 -4.18 5.40 4.51
CA ILE A 65 -5.54 4.85 4.47
C ILE A 65 -5.81 3.89 5.65
N MET A 66 -6.83 4.23 6.43
CA MET A 66 -7.26 3.47 7.60
C MET A 66 -8.18 2.32 7.24
N ASN A 67 -8.32 1.36 8.16
CA ASN A 67 -9.18 0.20 8.00
C ASN A 67 -10.65 0.62 7.78
N GLY A 68 -11.27 0.16 6.68
CA GLY A 68 -12.65 0.51 6.33
C GLY A 68 -12.82 1.90 5.70
N GLN A 69 -11.73 2.63 5.44
CA GLN A 69 -11.79 3.96 4.87
C GLN A 69 -11.89 3.91 3.35
N THR A 70 -12.62 4.87 2.78
CA THR A 70 -12.60 5.22 1.36
C THR A 70 -12.06 6.63 1.20
N ILE A 71 -11.15 6.83 0.25
CA ILE A 71 -10.58 8.13 -0.08
C ILE A 71 -10.65 8.37 -1.59
N GLU A 72 -10.72 9.64 -1.98
CA GLU A 72 -10.53 10.10 -3.35
C GLU A 72 -9.15 10.76 -3.44
N LEU A 73 -8.33 10.31 -4.39
CA LEU A 73 -7.02 10.90 -4.67
C LEU A 73 -7.03 11.59 -6.03
N GLU A 74 -6.43 12.77 -6.09
CA GLU A 74 -6.11 13.45 -7.34
C GLU A 74 -4.69 13.09 -7.76
N LEU A 75 -4.56 12.47 -8.93
CA LEU A 75 -3.30 12.08 -9.53
C LEU A 75 -2.96 13.03 -10.68
N ALA A 76 -1.67 13.30 -10.87
CA ALA A 76 -1.19 13.93 -12.09
C ALA A 76 -1.41 12.97 -13.29
N ASP A 77 -1.55 13.52 -14.49
CA ASP A 77 -1.97 12.72 -15.66
C ASP A 77 -0.92 11.68 -16.08
N ASP A 78 0.35 11.93 -15.77
CA ASP A 78 1.51 11.07 -16.01
C ASP A 78 1.66 9.93 -14.99
N ILE A 79 0.98 9.99 -13.85
CA ILE A 79 1.04 8.96 -12.81
C ILE A 79 0.12 7.80 -13.19
N SER A 80 0.68 6.64 -13.53
CA SER A 80 -0.09 5.43 -13.84
C SER A 80 0.14 4.29 -12.85
N GLY A 81 1.28 4.25 -12.14
CA GLY A 81 1.59 3.21 -11.16
C GLY A 81 1.02 3.50 -9.78
N LEU A 82 0.48 2.47 -9.12
CA LEU A 82 0.05 2.55 -7.72
C LEU A 82 0.30 1.23 -7.00
N PHE A 83 0.86 1.31 -5.79
CA PHE A 83 0.98 0.18 -4.89
C PHE A 83 0.73 0.61 -3.44
N VAL A 84 0.66 -0.35 -2.53
CA VAL A 84 0.39 -0.12 -1.11
C VAL A 84 1.50 -0.68 -0.25
N SER A 85 1.90 0.09 0.76
CA SER A 85 2.86 -0.34 1.78
C SER A 85 2.21 -0.41 3.15
N THR A 86 2.57 -1.41 3.97
CA THR A 86 2.24 -1.43 5.40
C THR A 86 3.20 -0.54 6.19
N MET A 87 2.90 -0.31 7.47
CA MET A 87 3.81 0.42 8.36
C MET A 87 5.21 -0.21 8.43
N ASP A 88 5.29 -1.54 8.38
CA ASP A 88 6.57 -2.26 8.45
C ASP A 88 7.27 -2.37 7.07
N GLY A 89 6.64 -1.85 6.03
CA GLY A 89 7.17 -1.86 4.67
C GLY A 89 6.82 -3.09 3.84
N TYR A 90 5.74 -3.83 4.13
CA TYR A 90 5.26 -4.91 3.26
C TYR A 90 4.54 -4.31 2.06
N LEU A 91 4.94 -4.69 0.85
CA LEU A 91 4.44 -4.11 -0.40
C LEU A 91 3.36 -4.99 -1.05
N SER A 92 2.34 -4.37 -1.64
CA SER A 92 1.42 -5.05 -2.54
C SER A 92 2.04 -5.24 -3.93
N ASN A 93 1.28 -5.88 -4.83
CA ASN A 93 1.50 -5.72 -6.26
C ASN A 93 1.32 -4.24 -6.66
N GLU A 94 2.02 -3.84 -7.72
CA GLU A 94 1.77 -2.58 -8.41
C GLU A 94 0.66 -2.79 -9.44
N ILE A 95 -0.24 -1.81 -9.53
CA ILE A 95 -1.34 -1.80 -10.49
C ILE A 95 -1.22 -0.57 -11.41
N ASN A 96 -1.90 -0.66 -12.55
CA ASN A 96 -2.12 0.47 -13.44
C ASN A 96 -3.40 1.21 -13.03
N ALA A 97 -3.26 2.39 -12.44
CA ALA A 97 -4.33 3.27 -12.03
C ALA A 97 -5.26 3.66 -13.19
N ASP A 98 -4.74 3.79 -14.41
CA ASP A 98 -5.53 4.21 -15.58
C ASP A 98 -6.63 3.22 -15.93
N GLU A 99 -6.40 1.92 -15.70
CA GLU A 99 -7.41 0.88 -15.95
C GLU A 99 -8.63 1.02 -15.04
N TYR A 100 -8.41 1.43 -13.79
CA TYR A 100 -9.48 1.65 -12.82
C TYR A 100 -10.22 2.95 -13.11
N ILE A 101 -9.48 4.01 -13.48
CA ILE A 101 -10.07 5.30 -13.83
C ILE A 101 -10.93 5.19 -15.09
N SER A 102 -10.41 4.58 -16.16
CA SER A 102 -11.13 4.44 -17.43
C SER A 102 -12.37 3.56 -17.32
N SER A 103 -12.39 2.64 -16.36
CA SER A 103 -13.53 1.76 -16.10
C SER A 103 -14.44 2.25 -14.97
N GLU A 104 -14.17 3.44 -14.43
CA GLU A 104 -14.88 4.03 -13.28
C GLU A 104 -14.96 3.08 -12.07
N LYS A 105 -13.95 2.21 -11.92
CA LYS A 105 -13.86 1.24 -10.83
C LYS A 105 -13.10 1.83 -9.64
N THR A 106 -13.53 1.39 -8.46
CA THR A 106 -12.81 1.66 -7.21
C THR A 106 -11.64 0.67 -7.07
N VAL A 107 -10.46 1.17 -6.71
CA VAL A 107 -9.35 0.34 -6.27
C VAL A 107 -9.66 -0.20 -4.88
N VAL A 108 -9.62 -1.52 -4.71
CA VAL A 108 -9.96 -2.17 -3.45
C VAL A 108 -8.70 -2.74 -2.82
N ILE A 109 -8.32 -2.20 -1.66
CA ILE A 109 -7.24 -2.71 -0.84
C ILE A 109 -7.82 -3.70 0.16
N ASN A 110 -7.43 -4.96 0.05
CA ASN A 110 -7.74 -6.00 1.02
C ASN A 110 -6.55 -6.26 1.93
N THR A 111 -6.82 -6.82 3.12
CA THR A 111 -5.79 -7.34 4.03
C THR A 111 -5.90 -8.86 4.07
N LYS A 112 -4.82 -9.52 3.68
CA LYS A 112 -4.60 -10.97 3.85
C LYS A 112 -3.63 -11.21 5.01
N GLY A 113 -3.50 -12.46 5.45
CA GLY A 113 -2.78 -12.82 6.68
C GLY A 113 -3.60 -12.51 7.95
N GLY A 114 -2.93 -12.39 9.10
CA GLY A 114 -3.54 -12.09 10.40
C GLY A 114 -2.93 -12.86 11.57
N PHE A 115 -3.77 -13.48 12.40
CA PHE A 115 -3.38 -14.10 13.69
C PHE A 115 -2.16 -15.04 13.67
N LYS A 116 -1.84 -15.66 12.52
CA LYS A 116 -0.71 -16.59 12.38
C LYS A 116 0.33 -16.18 11.33
N ASP A 117 -0.06 -15.30 10.39
CA ASP A 117 0.75 -14.90 9.24
C ASP A 117 0.80 -13.37 9.19
N LEU A 118 1.90 -12.79 8.73
CA LEU A 118 2.02 -11.34 8.63
C LEU A 118 0.85 -10.75 7.81
N SER A 119 0.19 -9.74 8.38
CA SER A 119 -0.87 -9.01 7.69
C SER A 119 -0.26 -8.24 6.53
N HIS A 120 -0.80 -8.43 5.32
CA HIS A 120 -0.25 -7.84 4.11
C HIS A 120 -1.33 -7.27 3.18
N PRO A 121 -1.01 -6.21 2.42
CA PRO A 121 -1.93 -5.54 1.54
C PRO A 121 -2.00 -6.28 0.20
N VAL A 122 -3.21 -6.40 -0.35
CA VAL A 122 -3.45 -6.91 -1.70
C VAL A 122 -4.44 -5.99 -2.39
N ILE A 123 -4.13 -5.60 -3.62
CA ILE A 123 -5.05 -4.82 -4.45
C ILE A 123 -5.86 -5.79 -5.31
N GLU A 124 -7.19 -5.65 -5.28
CA GLU A 124 -8.16 -6.48 -6.02
C GLU A 124 -8.72 -5.82 -7.28
#